data_AF-A0AA50U655-F1
#
_entry.id   AF-A0AA50U655-F1
#
_cell.length_a   1.000
_cell.length_b   1.000
_cell.length_c   1.000
_cell.angle_alpha   90.00
_cell.angle_beta   90.00
_cell.angle_gamma   90.00
#
_symmetry.space_group_name_H-M   'P 1'
#
loop_
_entity.id
_entity.type
_entity.pdbx_description
1 polymer ?
#
loop_
_entity_poly.entity_id
_entity_poly.type
_entity_poly.pdbx_seq_one_letter_code
_entity_poly.pdbx_strand_id
1 'polypeptide(L)'
;DEEKQEYSRKSCPDPIASKMSPELTFGTLTEQMDSLIQDYLKKRDENSCKDYTEKDKFIEMINAKYLVSLAAPGEPVGLLAAQSIGEPSTQMTLNTFHFAGRGDMNVTLGIPRLREILMTASAKLKTPNMEIPFFSNVPNLNKTAEKLRKKMNRVTVADVLEKIDVTCEIVTNPD
;
A
#
# COMPACT_ATOMS: atom_id res chain seq x y z
N ASP A 1 -17.79 22.78 -7.76
CA ASP A 1 -18.60 22.32 -6.61
C ASP A 1 -19.28 20.97 -6.82
N GLU A 2 -19.76 20.65 -8.02
CA GLU A 2 -20.34 19.32 -8.34
C GLU A 2 -19.33 18.16 -8.22
N GLU A 3 -18.08 18.32 -8.70
CA GLU A 3 -17.04 17.28 -8.57
C GLU A 3 -16.66 16.97 -7.11
N LYS A 4 -16.81 17.93 -6.18
CA LYS A 4 -16.57 17.69 -4.74
C LYS A 4 -17.70 16.88 -4.09
N GLN A 5 -18.92 16.97 -4.64
CA GLN A 5 -20.07 16.21 -4.13
C GLN A 5 -19.97 14.72 -4.46
N GLU A 6 -19.32 14.35 -5.56
CA GLU A 6 -19.05 12.95 -5.91
C GLU A 6 -18.16 12.24 -4.86
N TYR A 7 -17.25 12.98 -4.22
CA TYR A 7 -16.41 12.49 -3.13
C TYR A 7 -17.04 12.65 -1.73
N SER A 8 -18.28 13.15 -1.66
CA SER A 8 -19.03 13.21 -0.40
C SER A 8 -19.38 11.78 0.02
N ARG A 9 -18.65 11.26 1.03
CA ARG A 9 -18.94 9.95 1.59
C ARG A 9 -20.36 9.98 2.17
N LYS A 10 -21.24 9.14 1.65
CA LYS A 10 -22.53 8.85 2.28
C LYS A 10 -22.27 8.39 3.72
N SER A 11 -23.12 8.80 4.66
CA SER A 11 -23.00 8.38 6.05
C SER A 11 -23.24 6.87 6.15
N CYS A 12 -22.17 6.09 6.21
CA CYS A 12 -22.25 4.66 6.47
C CYS A 12 -22.48 4.42 7.97
N PRO A 13 -23.26 3.41 8.36
CA PRO A 13 -23.36 3.02 9.76
C PRO A 13 -22.00 2.51 10.27
N ASP A 14 -21.72 2.72 11.56
CA ASP A 14 -20.47 2.20 12.13
C ASP A 14 -20.47 0.67 12.16
N PRO A 15 -19.29 0.03 12.02
CA PRO A 15 -19.15 -1.41 12.14
C PRO A 15 -19.64 -1.93 13.50
N ILE A 16 -20.16 -3.16 13.49
CA ILE A 16 -20.69 -3.83 14.69
C ILE A 16 -19.63 -3.92 15.79
N ALA A 17 -18.39 -4.26 15.44
CA ALA A 17 -17.26 -4.34 16.36
C ALA A 17 -16.87 -3.00 17.01
N SER A 18 -17.33 -1.86 16.47
CA SER A 18 -17.14 -0.54 17.09
C SER A 18 -18.17 -0.29 18.20
N LYS A 19 -19.40 -0.80 18.02
CA LYS A 19 -20.52 -0.58 18.96
C LYS A 19 -20.60 -1.63 20.05
N MET A 20 -20.17 -2.86 19.77
CA MET A 20 -20.29 -3.99 20.68
C MET A 20 -18.93 -4.63 20.88
N SER A 21 -18.62 -5.00 22.13
CA SER A 21 -17.40 -5.72 22.45
C SER A 21 -17.52 -7.17 21.96
N PRO A 22 -16.59 -7.66 21.13
CA PRO A 22 -16.56 -9.05 20.72
C PRO A 22 -16.52 -10.03 21.89
N GLU A 23 -15.89 -9.67 23.01
CA GLU A 23 -15.76 -10.54 24.18
C GLU A 23 -17.08 -10.78 24.92
N LEU A 24 -18.01 -9.82 24.87
CA LEU A 24 -19.25 -9.84 25.65
C LEU A 24 -20.46 -10.23 24.82
N THR A 25 -20.42 -10.00 23.51
CA THR A 25 -21.58 -10.16 22.64
C THR A 25 -21.31 -11.18 21.55
N PHE A 26 -21.95 -12.33 21.68
CA PHE A 26 -21.88 -13.41 20.70
C PHE A 26 -22.39 -12.95 19.32
N GLY A 27 -21.70 -13.34 18.26
CA GLY A 27 -22.03 -12.94 16.87
C GLY A 27 -21.47 -11.57 16.46
N THR A 28 -20.70 -10.90 17.32
CA THR A 28 -19.95 -9.70 16.93
C THR A 28 -18.76 -10.10 16.08
N LEU A 29 -18.83 -9.82 14.78
CA LEU A 29 -17.79 -10.09 13.81
C LEU A 29 -17.32 -8.81 13.13
N THR A 30 -16.09 -8.85 12.63
CA THR A 30 -15.62 -7.85 11.64
C THR A 30 -16.31 -8.08 10.29
N GLU A 31 -16.61 -7.01 9.57
CA GLU A 31 -17.24 -7.07 8.24
C GLU A 31 -16.47 -7.94 7.25
N GLN A 32 -15.13 -7.97 7.35
CA GLN A 32 -14.30 -8.84 6.53
C GLN A 32 -14.57 -10.33 6.81
N MET A 33 -14.63 -10.71 8.09
CA MET A 33 -14.92 -12.10 8.48
C MET A 33 -16.34 -12.51 8.04
N ASP A 34 -17.31 -11.61 8.21
CA ASP A 34 -18.68 -11.85 7.74
C ASP A 34 -18.73 -12.04 6.22
N SER A 35 -18.04 -11.18 5.45
CA SER A 35 -17.96 -11.35 3.99
C SER A 35 -17.35 -12.69 3.57
N LEU A 36 -16.33 -13.17 4.29
CA LEU A 36 -15.70 -14.47 4.03
C LEU A 36 -16.64 -15.64 4.33
N ILE A 37 -17.42 -15.54 5.41
CA ILE A 37 -18.43 -16.56 5.76
C ILE A 37 -19.51 -16.60 4.68
N GLN A 38 -20.03 -15.45 4.27
CA GLN A 38 -21.05 -15.36 3.22
C GLN A 38 -20.55 -15.89 1.88
N ASP A 39 -19.33 -15.55 1.49
CA ASP A 39 -18.72 -16.04 0.26
C ASP A 39 -18.49 -17.56 0.30
N TYR A 40 -18.12 -18.10 1.46
CA TYR A 40 -18.01 -19.55 1.66
C TYR A 40 -19.37 -20.24 1.54
N LEU A 41 -20.41 -19.70 2.19
CA LEU A 41 -21.77 -20.26 2.14
C LEU A 41 -22.34 -20.23 0.71
N LYS A 42 -22.15 -19.13 -0.02
CA LYS A 42 -22.57 -19.02 -1.44
C LYS A 42 -21.92 -20.07 -2.32
N LYS A 43 -20.59 -20.24 -2.22
CA LYS A 43 -19.83 -21.25 -3.00
C LYS A 43 -20.21 -22.69 -2.61
N ARG A 44 -20.62 -22.91 -1.36
CA ARG A 44 -21.04 -24.23 -0.85
C ARG A 44 -22.45 -24.60 -1.31
N ASP A 45 -23.38 -23.64 -1.35
CA ASP A 45 -24.75 -23.87 -1.82
C ASP A 45 -24.82 -24.34 -3.28
N GLU A 46 -23.85 -23.97 -4.12
CA GLU A 46 -23.70 -24.47 -5.49
C GLU A 46 -23.36 -25.97 -5.56
N ASN A 47 -22.82 -26.56 -4.48
CA ASN A 47 -22.23 -27.91 -4.46
C ASN A 47 -22.95 -28.93 -3.55
N SER A 48 -24.21 -28.66 -3.14
CA SER A 48 -25.10 -29.56 -2.36
C SER A 48 -24.99 -29.46 -0.83
N CYS A 49 -26.01 -28.85 -0.20
CA CYS A 49 -26.65 -29.30 1.04
C CYS A 49 -27.91 -28.44 1.30
N LYS A 50 -29.09 -29.07 1.45
CA LYS A 50 -30.39 -28.39 1.59
C LYS A 50 -30.84 -28.18 3.05
N ASP A 51 -30.05 -28.60 4.03
CA ASP A 51 -30.43 -28.53 5.44
C ASP A 51 -29.99 -27.22 6.09
N TYR A 52 -30.98 -26.37 6.43
CA TYR A 52 -30.80 -25.12 7.16
C TYR A 52 -30.10 -25.33 8.52
N THR A 53 -30.38 -26.47 9.17
CA THR A 53 -29.80 -26.88 10.45
C THR A 53 -28.27 -26.99 10.42
N GLU A 54 -27.66 -27.25 9.25
CA GLU A 54 -26.20 -27.31 9.13
C GLU A 54 -25.56 -25.92 8.96
N LYS A 55 -26.27 -24.98 8.33
CA LYS A 55 -25.79 -23.61 8.11
C LYS A 55 -25.71 -22.83 9.42
N ASP A 56 -26.78 -22.89 10.21
CA ASP A 56 -26.83 -22.18 11.49
C ASP A 56 -25.77 -22.71 12.47
N LYS A 57 -25.61 -24.03 12.54
CA LYS A 57 -24.54 -24.68 13.34
C LYS A 57 -23.15 -24.28 12.87
N PHE A 58 -22.94 -24.14 11.57
CA PHE A 58 -21.65 -23.70 11.03
C PHE A 58 -21.35 -22.25 11.43
N ILE A 59 -22.33 -21.35 11.28
CA ILE A 59 -22.17 -19.94 11.68
C ILE A 59 -21.89 -19.86 13.18
N GLU A 60 -22.64 -20.60 14.00
CA GLU A 60 -22.44 -20.66 15.44
C GLU A 60 -21.04 -21.16 15.81
N MET A 61 -20.56 -22.22 15.16
CA MET A 61 -19.21 -22.75 15.35
C MET A 61 -18.11 -21.74 14.97
N ILE A 62 -18.28 -21.03 13.86
CA ILE A 62 -17.33 -19.99 13.43
C ILE A 62 -17.32 -18.82 14.41
N ASN A 63 -18.48 -18.38 14.86
CA ASN A 63 -18.60 -17.34 15.89
C ASN A 63 -17.91 -17.76 17.19
N ALA A 64 -18.12 -19.01 17.64
CA ALA A 64 -17.43 -19.55 18.81
C ALA A 64 -15.90 -19.58 18.60
N LYS A 65 -15.43 -20.02 17.43
CA LYS A 65 -14.00 -20.03 17.10
C LYS A 65 -13.40 -18.62 17.08
N TYR A 66 -14.13 -17.64 16.54
CA TYR A 66 -13.69 -16.26 16.50
C TYR A 66 -13.45 -15.71 17.92
N LEU A 67 -14.38 -15.97 18.85
CA LEU A 67 -14.25 -15.54 20.24
C LEU A 67 -12.99 -16.08 20.93
N VAL A 68 -12.65 -17.35 20.70
CA VAL A 68 -11.44 -17.98 21.27
C VAL A 68 -10.15 -17.50 20.56
N SER A 69 -10.26 -16.92 19.37
CA SER A 69 -9.11 -16.45 18.58
C SER A 69 -8.77 -14.98 18.82
N LEU A 70 -9.44 -14.31 19.75
CA LEU A 70 -9.12 -12.94 20.14
C LEU A 70 -7.81 -12.89 20.93
N ALA A 71 -7.05 -11.81 20.75
CA ALA A 71 -5.84 -11.57 21.54
C ALA A 71 -6.21 -11.39 23.02
N ALA A 72 -5.41 -11.99 23.91
CA ALA A 72 -5.74 -11.95 25.33
C ALA A 72 -5.45 -10.55 25.92
N PRO A 73 -6.31 -10.03 26.82
CA PRO A 73 -6.01 -8.81 27.55
C PRO A 73 -4.69 -8.91 28.31
N GLY A 74 -3.82 -7.91 28.15
CA GLY A 74 -2.49 -7.87 28.78
C GLY A 74 -1.37 -8.51 27.95
N GLU A 75 -1.65 -9.05 26.77
CA GLU A 75 -0.62 -9.54 25.86
C GLU A 75 0.30 -8.39 25.40
N PRO A 76 1.64 -8.55 25.42
CA PRO A 76 2.59 -7.50 25.09
C PRO A 76 2.70 -7.28 23.56
N VAL A 77 1.59 -6.87 22.92
CA VAL A 77 1.47 -6.70 21.47
C VAL A 77 2.50 -5.72 20.89
N GLY A 78 2.93 -4.71 21.66
CA GLY A 78 3.97 -3.78 21.25
C GLY A 78 5.35 -4.44 21.12
N LEU A 79 5.70 -5.32 22.05
CA LEU A 79 6.96 -6.07 21.99
C LEU A 79 6.93 -7.10 20.86
N LEU A 80 5.82 -7.82 20.72
CA LEU A 80 5.62 -8.79 19.64
C LEU A 80 5.68 -8.12 18.27
N ALA A 81 5.06 -6.95 18.10
CA ALA A 81 5.14 -6.16 16.87
C ALA A 81 6.56 -5.66 16.58
N ALA A 82 7.31 -5.24 17.60
CA ALA A 82 8.69 -4.82 17.44
C ALA A 82 9.59 -5.99 16.98
N GLN A 83 9.43 -7.17 17.59
CA GLN A 83 10.19 -8.36 17.22
C GLN A 83 9.81 -8.87 15.83
N SER A 84 8.52 -8.92 15.49
CA SER A 84 8.02 -9.42 14.20
C SER A 84 8.49 -8.59 13.01
N ILE A 85 8.87 -7.33 13.23
CA ILE A 85 9.52 -6.49 12.23
C ILE A 85 11.05 -6.62 12.34
N GLY A 86 11.60 -6.50 13.55
CA GLY A 86 13.04 -6.40 13.79
C GLY A 86 13.81 -7.64 13.37
N GLU A 87 13.36 -8.84 13.79
CA GLU A 87 14.04 -10.10 13.50
C GLU A 87 14.15 -10.38 11.99
N PRO A 88 13.05 -10.41 11.20
CA PRO A 88 13.16 -10.64 9.76
C PRO A 88 13.87 -9.51 9.01
N SER A 89 13.84 -8.27 9.52
CA SER A 89 14.56 -7.15 8.89
C SER A 89 16.07 -7.38 8.85
N THR A 90 16.63 -8.03 9.87
CA THR A 90 18.05 -8.42 9.85
C THR A 90 18.33 -9.43 8.75
N GLN A 91 17.45 -10.41 8.53
CA GLN A 91 17.55 -11.41 7.47
C GLN A 91 17.43 -10.79 6.07
N MET A 92 16.61 -9.77 5.90
CA MET A 92 16.47 -9.07 4.61
C MET A 92 17.75 -8.38 4.14
N THR A 93 18.68 -8.08 5.04
CA THR A 93 19.92 -7.38 4.70
C THR A 93 20.79 -8.20 3.76
N LEU A 94 20.99 -9.49 4.07
CA LEU A 94 21.80 -10.39 3.24
C LEU A 94 21.16 -10.64 1.86
N ASN A 95 19.83 -10.78 1.80
CA ASN A 95 19.12 -10.98 0.53
C ASN A 95 19.12 -9.72 -0.35
N THR A 96 19.04 -8.53 0.25
CA THR A 96 18.99 -7.27 -0.52
C THR A 96 20.33 -6.92 -1.16
N PHE A 97 21.49 -7.25 -0.56
CA PHE A 97 22.80 -6.98 -1.19
C PHE A 97 23.03 -7.80 -2.47
N HIS A 98 22.51 -9.03 -2.56
CA HIS A 98 22.62 -9.84 -3.78
C HIS A 98 21.66 -9.38 -4.89
N PHE A 99 20.47 -8.86 -4.54
CA PHE A 99 19.54 -8.29 -5.52
C PHE A 99 19.88 -6.86 -5.93
N ALA A 100 20.36 -6.01 -5.02
CA ALA A 100 20.82 -4.65 -5.32
C ALA A 100 22.11 -4.61 -6.14
N GLY A 101 22.89 -5.71 -6.15
CA GLY A 101 24.05 -5.90 -7.02
C GLY A 101 23.70 -6.25 -8.48
N ARG A 102 22.46 -6.67 -8.77
CA ARG A 102 21.89 -6.63 -10.13
C ARG A 102 21.18 -5.29 -10.26
N GLY A 103 21.67 -4.40 -11.13
CA GLY A 103 21.26 -2.99 -11.21
C GLY A 103 19.81 -2.69 -11.63
N ASP A 104 18.84 -3.54 -11.29
CA ASP A 104 17.46 -3.46 -11.76
C ASP A 104 16.54 -2.60 -10.86
N MET A 105 16.99 -2.15 -9.69
CA MET A 105 16.16 -1.34 -8.78
C MET A 105 16.91 -0.14 -8.18
N ASN A 106 16.75 1.04 -8.80
CA ASN A 106 17.22 2.33 -8.28
C ASN A 106 16.31 2.90 -7.16
N VAL A 107 15.83 2.06 -6.25
CA VAL A 107 14.99 2.47 -5.11
C VAL A 107 15.70 2.07 -3.82
N THR A 108 15.60 2.91 -2.77
CA THR A 108 16.03 2.50 -1.43
C THR A 108 15.26 1.26 -0.98
N LEU A 109 15.93 0.11 -0.83
CA LEU A 109 15.35 -1.17 -0.42
C LEU A 109 15.93 -1.64 0.92
N GLY A 110 15.21 -2.54 1.59
CA GLY A 110 15.66 -3.22 2.82
C GLY A 110 15.75 -2.31 4.05
N ILE A 111 16.75 -2.57 4.91
CA ILE A 111 16.97 -1.82 6.17
C ILE A 111 17.09 -0.30 5.97
N PRO A 112 17.85 0.21 4.97
CA PRO A 112 17.93 1.66 4.75
C PRO A 112 16.55 2.33 4.59
N ARG A 113 15.63 1.69 3.86
CA ARG A 113 14.27 2.21 3.69
C ARG A 113 13.46 2.14 4.98
N LEU A 114 13.58 1.03 5.70
CA LEU A 114 12.91 0.85 7.00
C LEU A 114 13.36 1.93 8.01
N ARG A 115 14.66 2.23 8.07
CA ARG A 115 15.22 3.30 8.92
C ARG A 115 14.64 4.66 8.56
N GLU A 116 14.57 4.99 7.27
CA GLU A 116 14.00 6.27 6.82
C GLU A 116 12.54 6.46 7.25
N ILE A 117 11.74 5.38 7.20
CA ILE A 117 10.33 5.40 7.56
C ILE A 117 10.13 5.41 9.08
N LEU A 118 10.74 4.46 9.80
CA LEU A 118 10.41 4.19 11.20
C LEU A 118 11.32 4.94 12.20
N MET A 119 12.61 5.08 11.91
CA MET A 119 13.57 5.62 12.89
C MET A 119 13.75 7.13 12.74
N THR A 120 13.91 7.60 11.51
CA THR A 120 14.25 9.01 11.23
C THR A 120 13.02 9.82 10.84
N ALA A 121 11.96 9.18 10.35
CA ALA A 121 10.79 9.86 9.78
C ALA A 121 11.20 11.01 8.85
N SER A 122 12.13 10.71 7.92
CA SER A 122 12.86 11.76 7.20
C SER A 122 11.93 12.58 6.30
N ALA A 123 11.94 13.91 6.46
CA ALA A 123 11.21 14.83 5.58
C ALA A 123 11.77 14.84 4.14
N LYS A 124 13.04 14.46 3.94
CA LYS A 124 13.69 14.37 2.63
C LYS A 124 14.15 12.93 2.40
N LEU A 125 13.40 12.20 1.58
CA LEU A 125 13.74 10.84 1.18
C LEU A 125 14.87 10.85 0.15
N LYS A 126 15.74 9.83 0.17
CA LYS A 126 16.84 9.71 -0.80
C LYS A 126 16.35 9.44 -2.21
N THR A 127 15.36 8.56 -2.36
CA THR A 127 14.73 8.23 -3.65
C THR A 127 13.21 8.43 -3.55
N PRO A 128 12.69 9.68 -3.61
CA PRO A 128 11.26 9.92 -3.61
C PRO A 128 10.63 9.41 -4.92
N ASN A 129 9.50 8.71 -4.81
CA ASN A 129 8.72 8.24 -5.94
C ASN A 129 7.26 8.74 -5.84
N MET A 130 6.56 8.78 -6.96
CA MET A 130 5.15 9.16 -7.03
C MET A 130 4.46 8.33 -8.11
N GLU A 131 3.32 7.73 -7.76
CA GLU A 131 2.45 7.01 -8.69
C GLU A 131 1.27 7.90 -9.08
N ILE A 132 1.03 8.04 -10.39
CA ILE A 132 -0.02 8.91 -10.92
C ILE A 132 -1.09 8.02 -11.59
N PRO A 133 -2.25 7.81 -10.95
CA PRO A 133 -3.34 7.05 -11.56
C PRO A 133 -4.01 7.87 -12.68
N PHE A 134 -4.45 7.18 -13.72
CA PHE A 134 -5.22 7.79 -14.81
C PHE A 134 -6.72 7.57 -14.58
N PHE A 135 -7.53 8.53 -15.04
CA PHE A 135 -8.99 8.37 -15.06
C PHE A 135 -9.42 7.28 -16.05
N SER A 136 -10.53 6.59 -15.74
CA SER A 136 -11.05 5.48 -16.55
C SER A 136 -11.49 5.87 -17.96
N ASN A 137 -11.85 7.14 -18.19
CA ASN A 137 -12.39 7.66 -19.45
C ASN A 137 -11.33 8.17 -20.45
N VAL A 138 -10.04 7.86 -20.26
CA VAL A 138 -8.98 8.37 -21.15
C VAL A 138 -8.82 7.47 -22.38
N PRO A 139 -9.15 7.94 -23.60
CA PRO A 139 -8.89 7.16 -24.81
C PRO A 139 -7.37 7.08 -25.08
N ASN A 140 -6.92 5.91 -25.56
CA ASN A 140 -5.50 5.64 -25.89
C ASN A 140 -4.52 5.93 -24.74
N LEU A 141 -4.75 5.31 -23.58
CA LEU A 141 -3.97 5.44 -22.35
C LEU A 141 -2.45 5.50 -22.59
N ASN A 142 -1.89 4.53 -23.31
CA ASN A 142 -0.43 4.42 -23.52
C ASN A 142 0.17 5.64 -24.23
N LYS A 143 -0.52 6.17 -25.25
CA LYS A 143 -0.04 7.35 -26.00
C LYS A 143 -0.12 8.60 -25.13
N THR A 144 -1.18 8.74 -24.35
CA THR A 144 -1.37 9.87 -23.43
C THR A 144 -0.36 9.82 -22.30
N ALA A 145 -0.10 8.64 -21.75
CA ALA A 145 0.91 8.40 -20.72
C ALA A 145 2.32 8.76 -21.22
N GLU A 146 2.69 8.34 -22.43
CA GLU A 146 3.96 8.71 -23.05
C GLU A 146 4.10 10.22 -23.26
N LYS A 147 3.04 10.89 -23.72
CA LYS A 147 3.02 12.36 -23.85
C LYS A 147 3.20 13.04 -22.49
N LEU A 148 2.51 12.55 -21.46
CA LEU A 148 2.62 13.07 -20.10
C LEU A 148 4.03 12.86 -19.54
N ARG A 149 4.61 11.67 -19.75
CA ARG A 149 5.98 11.35 -19.35
C ARG A 149 6.97 12.33 -19.94
N LYS A 150 6.87 12.62 -21.26
CA LYS A 150 7.73 13.59 -21.93
C LYS A 150 7.57 15.01 -21.37
N LYS A 151 6.35 15.41 -21.02
CA LYS A 151 6.06 16.74 -20.46
C LYS A 151 6.57 16.91 -19.02
N MET A 152 6.52 15.83 -18.22
CA MET A 152 6.94 15.84 -16.81
C MET A 152 8.45 15.63 -16.64
N ASN A 153 9.11 15.01 -17.61
CA ASN A 153 10.55 14.80 -17.54
C ASN A 153 11.29 16.14 -17.64
N ARG A 154 12.16 16.42 -16.66
CA ARG A 154 13.00 17.63 -16.68
C ARG A 154 14.07 17.46 -17.74
N VAL A 155 14.11 18.38 -18.70
CA VAL A 155 15.15 18.44 -19.72
C VAL A 155 15.95 19.73 -19.51
N THR A 156 17.26 19.62 -19.42
CA THR A 156 18.18 20.75 -19.33
C THR A 156 18.84 20.99 -20.69
N VAL A 157 19.40 22.18 -20.92
CA VAL A 157 20.09 22.50 -22.19
C VAL A 157 21.25 21.52 -22.43
N ALA A 158 21.92 21.08 -21.37
CA ALA A 158 22.99 20.09 -21.44
C ALA A 158 22.54 18.74 -22.03
N ASP A 159 21.26 18.36 -21.86
CA ASP A 159 20.74 17.08 -22.37
C ASP A 159 20.48 17.11 -23.90
N VAL A 160 20.40 18.30 -24.49
CA VAL A 160 20.05 18.52 -25.92
C VAL A 160 21.23 19.07 -26.72
N LEU A 161 22.24 19.59 -26.03
CA LEU A 161 23.35 20.29 -26.65
C LEU A 161 24.34 19.30 -27.29
N GLU A 162 24.52 19.42 -28.61
CA GLU A 162 25.41 18.56 -29.38
C GLU A 162 26.86 19.09 -29.37
N LYS A 163 27.04 20.40 -29.47
CA LYS A 163 28.36 21.05 -29.52
C LYS A 163 28.30 22.47 -28.96
N ILE A 164 29.35 22.87 -28.25
CA ILE A 164 29.62 24.28 -27.91
C ILE A 164 30.98 24.63 -28.52
N ASP A 165 30.99 25.63 -29.41
CA ASP A 165 32.20 26.27 -29.87
C ASP A 165 32.36 27.60 -29.10
N VAL A 166 33.50 27.77 -28.42
CA VAL A 166 33.83 29.00 -27.70
C VAL A 166 35.02 29.66 -28.37
N THR A 167 34.81 30.86 -28.90
CA THR A 167 35.87 31.72 -29.44
C THR A 167 36.17 32.82 -28.43
N CYS A 168 37.41 32.86 -27.94
CA CYS A 168 37.88 33.92 -27.05
C CYS A 168 38.86 34.80 -27.81
N GLU A 169 38.60 36.10 -27.85
CA GLU A 169 39.53 37.11 -28.34
C GLU A 169 40.07 37.93 -27.17
N ILE A 170 41.38 38.15 -27.16
CA ILE A 170 42.03 39.01 -26.17
C ILE A 170 42.03 40.42 -26.74
N VAL A 171 41.18 41.29 -26.19
CA VAL A 171 41.17 42.72 -26.54
C VAL A 171 42.27 43.42 -25.73
N THR A 172 43.32 43.87 -26.41
CA THR A 172 44.48 44.53 -25.78
C THR A 172 44.40 46.06 -25.75
N ASN A 173 43.50 46.69 -26.50
CA ASN A 173 43.22 48.13 -26.43
C ASN A 173 41.71 48.37 -26.29
N PRO A 174 41.23 48.90 -25.16
CA PRO A 174 39.89 49.44 -25.06
C PRO A 174 39.86 50.83 -25.71
N ASP A 175 38.81 51.12 -26.49
CA ASP A 175 38.51 52.48 -26.99
C ASP A 175 38.27 53.48 -25.85
#